data_AF-A0A2W4MX64-F1
#
_entry.id   AF-A0A2W4MX64-F1
#
_cell.length_a   1.000
_cell.length_b   1.000
_cell.length_c   1.000
_cell.angle_alpha   90.00
_cell.angle_beta   90.00
_cell.angle_gamma   90.00
#
_symmetry.space_group_name_H-M   'P 1'
#
loop_
_entity.id
_entity.type
_entity.pdbx_description
1 polymer ?
#
loop_
_entity_poly.entity_id
_entity_poly.type
_entity_poly.pdbx_seq_one_letter_code
_entity_poly.pdbx_strand_id
1 'polypeptide(L)'
;TGTREVTAFRTPPGVSGLQVATGLLLPVLVAAVPVMAWTRLPARAALSAGGLSVGEAMGGLVHWLGERLTWLSRPALMAVRNPFRRKGRLLLTLTALTLAGAILVAVFHLRASLVLTMDRIMGYMNYDLRVSLVRGEPAEKIARSLNRVEAIERFELWGQKDGFRVRPDGSLSPSDITVIGLPADTSLVRPWLVQGRWLLPGDEDAVVINTDVLAAEPDLDVGQVITLKLEGKTRVYRVVGIVSSQLEGPLIYMNRPAFLRAVGEEGTASTVAIVTREHTEEAQERAVQAVEAALRAEGIHPAQITTHAALLSAPDYLFSVLVAFLMLMAGILTVVGVLGLTGMLSLGVLERQREIAVMRAVGASNSAIFRMVLLESLTLGALSWVLGAAASLPLSLAMSQVVGDRFIRTPLVFSFAPEGLLVWLAVALAVSLASSLLPAWGALRLSLRDALAYE
;
A
#
# COMPACT_ATOMS: atom_id res chain seq x y z
N THR A 1 -18.04 -19.00 23.94
CA THR A 1 -16.73 -19.22 24.59
C THR A 1 -15.73 -19.60 23.52
N GLY A 2 -14.94 -18.62 23.07
CA GLY A 2 -14.04 -18.80 21.93
C GLY A 2 -13.02 -17.68 21.85
N THR A 3 -12.38 -17.39 22.97
CA THR A 3 -11.18 -16.54 23.03
C THR A 3 -10.04 -17.30 22.34
N ARG A 4 -9.92 -17.15 21.02
CA ARG A 4 -8.69 -17.54 20.31
C ARG A 4 -7.59 -16.60 20.77
N GLU A 5 -6.74 -17.13 21.64
CA GLU A 5 -5.47 -16.57 22.07
C GLU A 5 -4.66 -16.08 20.86
N VAL A 6 -4.45 -14.77 20.78
CA VAL A 6 -3.55 -14.11 19.81
C VAL A 6 -2.07 -14.19 20.28
N THR A 7 -1.77 -14.98 21.32
CA THR A 7 -0.45 -15.00 21.97
C THR A 7 0.55 -16.02 21.40
N ALA A 8 0.14 -16.90 20.47
CA ALA A 8 1.06 -17.86 19.87
C ALA A 8 1.66 -17.32 18.55
N PHE A 9 2.65 -16.43 18.66
CA PHE A 9 3.48 -16.02 17.52
C PHE A 9 4.37 -17.20 17.08
N ARG A 10 3.80 -18.14 16.30
CA ARG A 10 4.57 -19.21 15.66
C ARG A 10 5.00 -18.73 14.29
N THR A 11 6.29 -18.46 14.11
CA THR A 11 6.86 -18.29 12.78
C THR A 11 6.71 -19.62 12.04
N PRO A 12 6.05 -19.67 10.86
CA PRO A 12 5.95 -20.90 10.10
C PRO A 12 7.37 -21.40 9.82
N PRO A 13 7.72 -22.66 10.17
CA PRO A 13 9.10 -23.15 10.03
C PRO A 13 9.61 -23.07 8.59
N GLY A 14 8.71 -23.13 7.60
CA GLY A 14 9.04 -22.90 6.19
C GLY A 14 9.52 -21.47 5.89
N VAL A 15 8.99 -20.44 6.56
CA VAL A 15 9.41 -19.05 6.37
C VAL A 15 10.80 -18.83 6.96
N SER A 16 11.05 -19.35 8.17
CA SER A 16 12.37 -19.30 8.81
C SER A 16 13.43 -20.06 7.98
N GLY A 17 13.07 -21.24 7.47
CA GLY A 17 13.92 -22.02 6.58
C GLY A 17 14.23 -21.27 5.28
N LEU A 18 13.22 -20.65 4.66
CA LEU A 18 13.40 -19.85 3.45
C LEU A 18 14.27 -18.61 3.71
N GLN A 19 14.11 -17.95 4.85
CA GLN A 19 14.91 -16.79 5.22
C GLN A 19 16.38 -17.16 5.41
N VAL A 20 16.67 -18.26 6.12
CA VAL A 20 18.04 -18.76 6.31
C VAL A 20 18.64 -19.20 4.97
N ALA A 21 17.87 -19.95 4.17
CA ALA A 21 18.30 -20.38 2.84
C ALA A 21 18.62 -19.19 1.94
N THR A 22 17.75 -18.18 1.90
CA THR A 22 17.97 -16.96 1.11
C THR A 22 19.17 -16.17 1.63
N GLY A 23 19.31 -16.01 2.94
CA GLY A 23 20.42 -15.30 3.57
C GLY A 23 21.79 -15.93 3.32
N LEU A 24 21.85 -17.26 3.19
CA LEU A 24 23.10 -17.99 2.91
C LEU A 24 23.35 -18.16 1.41
N LEU A 25 22.32 -18.49 0.63
CA LEU A 25 22.46 -18.81 -0.80
C LEU A 25 22.59 -17.55 -1.65
N LEU A 26 21.87 -16.46 -1.33
CA LEU A 26 21.85 -15.26 -2.17
C LEU A 26 23.24 -14.61 -2.27
N PRO A 27 24.01 -14.40 -1.18
CA PRO A 27 25.37 -13.87 -1.29
C PRO A 27 26.29 -14.78 -2.12
N VAL A 28 26.17 -16.10 -1.95
CA VAL A 28 26.97 -17.08 -2.71
C VAL A 28 26.61 -17.03 -4.19
N LEU A 29 25.33 -17.01 -4.54
CA LEU A 29 24.86 -16.92 -5.93
C LEU A 29 25.27 -15.59 -6.58
N VAL A 30 25.11 -14.48 -5.87
CA VAL A 30 25.50 -13.15 -6.34
C VAL A 30 27.02 -13.04 -6.52
N ALA A 31 27.82 -13.66 -5.64
CA ALA A 31 29.28 -13.72 -5.78
C ALA A 31 29.74 -14.70 -6.85
N ALA A 32 28.99 -15.78 -7.10
CA ALA A 32 29.36 -16.82 -8.05
C ALA A 32 29.45 -16.29 -9.49
N VAL A 33 28.55 -15.38 -9.90
CA VAL A 33 28.56 -14.77 -11.24
C VAL A 33 29.86 -14.00 -11.53
N PRO A 34 30.27 -12.99 -10.73
CA PRO A 34 31.54 -12.32 -10.95
C PRO A 34 32.71 -13.30 -10.79
N VAL A 35 32.74 -14.17 -9.77
CA VAL A 35 33.85 -15.13 -9.59
C VAL A 35 34.04 -16.02 -10.82
N MET A 36 32.96 -16.58 -11.39
CA MET A 36 33.04 -17.38 -12.61
C MET A 36 33.44 -16.57 -13.84
N ALA A 37 33.00 -15.31 -13.93
CA ALA A 37 33.43 -14.42 -15.01
C ALA A 37 34.94 -14.11 -14.91
N TRP A 38 35.47 -13.92 -13.70
CA TRP A 38 36.89 -13.66 -13.45
C TRP A 38 37.78 -14.88 -13.69
N THR A 39 37.33 -16.10 -13.34
CA THR A 39 38.11 -17.32 -13.59
C THR A 39 38.19 -17.72 -15.06
N ARG A 40 37.26 -17.23 -15.90
CA ARG A 40 37.24 -17.48 -17.35
C ARG A 40 38.01 -16.44 -18.17
N LEU A 41 38.51 -15.37 -17.55
CA LEU A 41 39.30 -14.36 -18.24
C LEU A 41 40.75 -14.87 -18.46
N PRO A 42 41.24 -14.97 -19.71
CA PRO A 42 42.63 -15.34 -19.95
C PRO A 42 43.55 -14.27 -19.35
N ALA A 43 44.69 -14.69 -18.80
CA ALA A 43 45.62 -13.80 -18.06
C ALA A 43 45.97 -12.51 -18.82
N ARG A 44 46.07 -12.57 -20.15
CA ARG A 44 46.28 -11.39 -21.01
C ARG A 44 45.15 -10.34 -20.93
N ALA A 45 43.88 -10.78 -20.85
CA ALA A 45 42.70 -9.90 -20.81
C ALA A 45 42.51 -9.28 -19.41
N ALA A 46 42.90 -10.01 -18.37
CA ALA A 46 42.93 -9.49 -17.00
C ALA A 46 43.99 -8.40 -16.82
N LEU A 47 45.12 -8.50 -17.54
CA LEU A 47 46.19 -7.50 -17.55
C LEU A 47 45.87 -6.29 -18.46
N SER A 48 45.10 -6.48 -19.53
CA SER A 48 44.67 -5.40 -20.42
C SER A 48 43.39 -4.72 -19.90
N ALA A 49 43.50 -3.94 -18.81
CA ALA A 49 42.60 -2.90 -18.26
C ALA A 49 41.13 -2.71 -18.74
N GLY A 50 40.39 -3.76 -19.10
CA GLY A 50 39.09 -3.67 -19.77
C GLY A 50 38.11 -4.73 -19.32
N GLY A 51 37.80 -4.78 -18.02
CA GLY A 51 36.74 -5.64 -17.49
C GLY A 51 35.35 -5.26 -18.03
N LEU A 52 34.62 -6.27 -18.51
CA LEU A 52 33.17 -6.33 -18.82
C LEU A 52 32.50 -4.97 -19.15
N SER A 53 32.39 -4.69 -20.45
CA SER A 53 31.87 -3.44 -21.00
C SER A 53 30.34 -3.30 -20.88
N VAL A 54 29.85 -2.79 -19.75
CA VAL A 54 28.55 -2.06 -19.66
C VAL A 54 28.72 -0.63 -20.23
N GLY A 55 29.55 -0.49 -21.27
CA GLY A 55 30.25 0.76 -21.57
C GLY A 55 29.55 1.75 -22.48
N GLU A 56 28.66 1.27 -23.35
CA GLU A 56 28.08 2.12 -24.39
C GLU A 56 26.90 2.95 -23.86
N ALA A 57 26.05 2.38 -23.01
CA ALA A 57 24.87 3.07 -22.48
C ALA A 57 25.21 4.26 -21.56
N MET A 58 26.27 4.16 -20.74
CA MET A 58 26.63 5.22 -19.79
C MET A 58 27.50 6.33 -20.40
N GLY A 59 28.21 6.05 -21.50
CA GLY A 59 29.04 7.04 -22.19
C GLY A 59 28.21 8.22 -22.74
N GLY A 60 27.03 7.92 -23.29
CA GLY A 60 26.10 8.95 -23.78
C GLY A 60 25.58 9.87 -22.68
N LEU A 61 25.26 9.32 -21.50
CA LEU A 61 24.74 10.09 -20.36
C LEU A 61 25.81 11.04 -19.78
N VAL A 62 27.07 10.60 -19.71
CA VAL A 62 28.20 11.43 -19.27
C VAL A 62 28.48 12.59 -20.24
N HIS A 63 28.35 12.33 -21.55
CA HIS A 63 28.52 13.36 -22.57
C HIS A 63 27.37 14.38 -22.52
N TRP A 64 26.12 13.91 -22.49
CA TRP A 64 24.90 14.72 -22.35
C TRP A 64 24.91 15.61 -21.10
N LEU A 65 25.32 15.06 -19.94
CA LEU A 65 25.47 15.85 -18.72
C LEU A 65 26.53 16.95 -18.89
N GLY A 66 27.67 16.63 -19.51
CA GLY A 66 28.75 17.59 -19.72
C GLY A 66 28.38 18.77 -20.63
N GLU A 67 27.52 18.56 -21.62
CA GLU A 67 27.04 19.61 -22.53
C GLU A 67 25.97 20.51 -21.90
N ARG A 68 25.17 19.96 -20.98
CA ARG A 68 24.05 20.68 -20.34
C ARG A 68 24.44 21.40 -19.04
N LEU A 69 25.52 20.97 -18.39
CA LEU A 69 26.03 21.50 -17.12
C LEU A 69 27.23 22.47 -17.30
N THR A 70 27.29 23.21 -18.40
CA THR A 70 28.37 24.17 -18.70
C THR A 70 28.48 25.33 -17.71
N TRP A 71 27.44 25.55 -16.90
CA TRP A 71 27.41 26.54 -15.81
C TRP A 71 28.18 26.11 -14.55
N LEU A 72 28.61 24.85 -14.45
CA LEU A 72 29.43 24.35 -13.35
C LEU A 72 30.92 24.62 -13.60
N SER A 73 31.66 24.88 -12.53
CA SER A 73 33.13 25.03 -12.60
C SER A 73 33.80 23.74 -13.08
N ARG A 74 34.97 23.84 -13.75
CA ARG A 74 35.70 22.67 -14.27
C ARG A 74 35.91 21.55 -13.21
N PRO A 75 36.24 21.85 -11.93
CA PRO A 75 36.33 20.82 -10.89
C PRO A 75 34.99 20.15 -10.56
N ALA A 76 33.88 20.90 -10.59
CA ALA A 76 32.55 20.34 -10.37
C ALA A 76 32.10 19.44 -11.53
N LEU A 77 32.42 19.81 -12.76
CA LEU A 77 32.16 18.97 -13.93
C LEU A 77 32.98 17.68 -13.91
N MET A 78 34.21 17.72 -13.36
CA MET A 78 34.99 16.51 -13.11
C MET A 78 34.37 15.63 -12.00
N ALA A 79 33.83 16.22 -10.93
CA ALA A 79 33.16 15.49 -9.86
C ALA A 79 31.93 14.71 -10.37
N VAL A 80 31.12 15.31 -11.25
CA VAL A 80 29.96 14.66 -11.88
C VAL A 80 30.36 13.46 -12.74
N ARG A 81 31.52 13.53 -13.41
CA ARG A 81 32.00 12.46 -14.30
C ARG A 81 32.67 11.31 -13.56
N ASN A 82 33.18 11.57 -12.37
CA ASN A 82 34.06 10.64 -11.67
C ASN A 82 33.40 9.30 -11.27
N PRO A 83 32.14 9.26 -10.78
CA PRO A 83 31.49 8.00 -10.43
C PRO A 83 31.34 7.04 -11.60
N PHE A 84 31.16 7.59 -12.80
CA PHE A 84 30.93 6.84 -14.04
C PHE A 84 32.19 6.15 -14.58
N ARG A 85 33.38 6.47 -14.04
CA ARG A 85 34.62 5.77 -14.39
C ARG A 85 34.61 4.31 -13.92
N ARG A 86 33.83 3.96 -12.88
CA ARG A 86 33.79 2.60 -12.30
C ARG A 86 32.40 1.99 -12.30
N LYS A 87 32.07 1.37 -13.44
CA LYS A 87 30.72 0.88 -13.79
C LYS A 87 30.15 -0.16 -12.81
N GLY A 88 30.95 -1.15 -12.39
CA GLY A 88 30.44 -2.23 -11.53
C GLY A 88 30.03 -1.79 -10.12
N ARG A 89 30.86 -0.96 -9.48
CA ARG A 89 30.57 -0.43 -8.14
C ARG A 89 29.45 0.60 -8.14
N LEU A 90 29.44 1.45 -9.17
CA LEU A 90 28.36 2.41 -9.39
C LEU A 90 27.00 1.71 -9.46
N LEU A 91 26.92 0.63 -10.26
CA LEU A 91 25.67 -0.08 -10.48
C LEU A 91 25.16 -0.73 -9.19
N LEU A 92 26.03 -1.37 -8.40
CA LEU A 92 25.64 -1.97 -7.12
C LEU A 92 25.11 -0.95 -6.12
N THR A 93 25.84 0.14 -5.89
CA THR A 93 25.43 1.20 -4.95
C THR A 93 24.16 1.89 -5.40
N LEU A 94 24.06 2.21 -6.70
CA LEU A 94 22.91 2.89 -7.26
C LEU A 94 21.67 1.99 -7.23
N THR A 95 21.80 0.68 -7.42
CA THR A 95 20.68 -0.26 -7.33
C THR A 95 20.11 -0.30 -5.92
N ALA A 96 20.96 -0.36 -4.89
CA ALA A 96 20.51 -0.36 -3.50
C ALA A 96 19.76 0.93 -3.13
N LEU A 97 20.33 2.08 -3.46
CA LEU A 97 19.67 3.38 -3.21
C LEU A 97 18.40 3.57 -4.05
N THR A 98 18.42 3.14 -5.30
CA THR A 98 17.24 3.19 -6.19
C THR A 98 16.11 2.33 -5.62
N LEU A 99 16.41 1.12 -5.15
CA LEU A 99 15.41 0.23 -4.56
C LEU A 99 14.85 0.81 -3.25
N ALA A 100 15.71 1.34 -2.39
CA ALA A 100 15.28 2.02 -1.16
C ALA A 100 14.32 3.18 -1.46
N GLY A 101 14.68 4.02 -2.43
CA GLY A 101 13.86 5.13 -2.89
C GLY A 101 12.56 4.71 -3.55
N ALA A 102 12.62 3.71 -4.43
CA ALA A 102 11.45 3.19 -5.11
C ALA A 102 10.42 2.65 -4.11
N ILE A 103 10.87 1.89 -3.12
CA ILE A 103 9.99 1.36 -2.06
C ILE A 103 9.44 2.51 -1.21
N LEU A 104 10.28 3.44 -0.75
CA LEU A 104 9.82 4.57 0.06
C LEU A 104 8.71 5.35 -0.67
N VAL A 105 8.97 5.77 -1.91
CA VAL A 105 8.00 6.52 -2.73
C VAL A 105 6.75 5.67 -3.00
N ALA A 106 6.91 4.38 -3.32
CA ALA A 106 5.78 3.47 -3.55
C ALA A 106 4.89 3.33 -2.31
N VAL A 107 5.44 3.35 -1.11
CA VAL A 107 4.67 3.32 0.14
C VAL A 107 3.82 4.59 0.32
N PHE A 108 4.34 5.77 -0.06
CA PHE A 108 3.54 7.00 -0.06
C PHE A 108 2.40 6.93 -1.08
N HIS A 109 2.65 6.41 -2.29
CA HIS A 109 1.59 6.16 -3.28
C HIS A 109 0.54 5.18 -2.78
N LEU A 110 0.97 4.09 -2.13
CA LEU A 110 0.08 3.09 -1.56
C LEU A 110 -0.81 3.70 -0.47
N ARG A 111 -0.22 4.49 0.45
CA ARG A 111 -0.97 5.21 1.50
C ARG A 111 -1.99 6.18 0.90
N ALA A 112 -1.61 6.97 -0.09
CA ALA A 112 -2.53 7.90 -0.74
C ALA A 112 -3.66 7.18 -1.50
N SER A 113 -3.33 6.07 -2.17
CA SER A 113 -4.31 5.22 -2.86
C SER A 113 -5.32 4.62 -1.88
N LEU A 114 -4.85 4.21 -0.71
CA LEU A 114 -5.69 3.70 0.36
C LEU A 114 -6.65 4.76 0.88
N VAL A 115 -6.15 5.94 1.27
CA VAL A 115 -7.00 7.04 1.78
C VAL A 115 -8.07 7.40 0.75
N LEU A 116 -7.69 7.56 -0.53
CA LEU A 116 -8.62 7.88 -1.59
C LEU A 116 -9.66 6.76 -1.83
N THR A 117 -9.26 5.50 -1.66
CA THR A 117 -10.19 4.36 -1.76
C THR A 117 -11.11 4.30 -0.55
N MET A 118 -10.61 4.57 0.66
CA MET A 118 -11.43 4.67 1.87
C MET A 118 -12.46 5.79 1.73
N ASP A 119 -12.07 6.99 1.30
CA ASP A 119 -13.00 8.11 1.05
C ASP A 119 -14.11 7.75 0.05
N ARG A 120 -13.80 6.92 -0.95
CA ARG A 120 -14.82 6.42 -1.90
C ARG A 120 -15.77 5.41 -1.26
N ILE A 121 -15.25 4.52 -0.42
CA ILE A 121 -16.07 3.56 0.34
C ILE A 121 -16.93 4.30 1.37
N MET A 122 -16.44 5.38 1.99
CA MET A 122 -17.22 6.28 2.85
C MET A 122 -18.42 6.85 2.11
N GLY A 123 -18.23 7.32 0.88
CA GLY A 123 -19.33 7.86 0.06
C GLY A 123 -20.42 6.85 -0.30
N TYR A 124 -20.19 5.54 -0.08
CA TYR A 124 -21.17 4.49 -0.33
C TYR A 124 -22.28 4.47 0.73
N MET A 125 -21.94 4.73 2.01
CA MET A 125 -22.87 4.67 3.14
C MET A 125 -23.06 6.06 3.75
N ASN A 126 -24.26 6.61 3.65
CA ASN A 126 -24.59 7.94 4.19
C ASN A 126 -25.34 7.84 5.52
N TYR A 127 -24.82 7.07 6.47
CA TYR A 127 -25.34 7.00 7.83
C TYR A 127 -24.18 6.94 8.84
N ASP A 128 -24.44 7.42 10.06
CA ASP A 128 -23.44 7.55 11.12
C ASP A 128 -23.36 6.30 12.00
N LEU A 129 -24.51 5.66 12.25
CA LEU A 129 -24.61 4.50 13.13
C LEU A 129 -25.39 3.36 12.46
N ARG A 130 -24.89 2.13 12.62
CA ARG A 130 -25.64 0.91 12.31
C ARG A 130 -25.93 0.15 13.59
N VAL A 131 -27.20 -0.14 13.82
CA VAL A 131 -27.66 -0.96 14.95
C VAL A 131 -28.10 -2.31 14.42
N SER A 132 -27.41 -3.37 14.82
CA SER A 132 -27.81 -4.75 14.55
C SER A 132 -28.53 -5.31 15.78
N LEU A 133 -29.72 -5.88 15.59
CA LEU A 133 -30.53 -6.46 16.66
C LEU A 133 -30.28 -7.97 16.75
N VAL A 134 -30.46 -8.53 17.95
CA VAL A 134 -30.29 -9.99 18.18
C VAL A 134 -31.31 -10.81 17.38
N ARG A 135 -32.50 -10.24 17.14
CA ARG A 135 -33.60 -10.83 16.36
C ARG A 135 -34.42 -9.72 15.71
N GLY A 136 -35.25 -10.09 14.73
CA GLY A 136 -36.23 -9.18 14.16
C GLY A 136 -37.21 -8.69 15.22
N GLU A 137 -37.34 -7.37 15.37
CA GLU A 137 -38.29 -6.73 16.29
C GLU A 137 -39.33 -5.92 15.49
N PRO A 138 -40.56 -5.71 16.01
CA PRO A 138 -41.59 -4.96 15.29
C PRO A 138 -41.13 -3.56 14.91
N ALA A 139 -41.26 -3.20 13.63
CA ALA A 139 -40.75 -1.96 13.07
C ALA A 139 -41.31 -0.71 13.79
N GLU A 140 -42.59 -0.73 14.13
CA GLU A 140 -43.24 0.37 14.87
C GLU A 140 -42.66 0.56 16.27
N LYS A 141 -42.28 -0.54 16.93
CA LYS A 141 -41.71 -0.51 18.28
C LYS A 141 -40.34 0.16 18.25
N ILE A 142 -39.50 -0.23 17.29
CA ILE A 142 -38.18 0.39 17.06
C ILE A 142 -38.36 1.88 16.74
N ALA A 143 -39.28 2.23 15.83
CA ALA A 143 -39.52 3.62 15.45
C ALA A 143 -39.96 4.49 16.66
N ARG A 144 -40.84 3.97 17.52
CA ARG A 144 -41.25 4.66 18.75
C ARG A 144 -40.08 4.89 19.72
N SER A 145 -39.18 3.92 19.86
CA SER A 145 -37.97 4.08 20.69
C SER A 145 -37.07 5.19 20.15
N LEU A 146 -36.75 5.15 18.85
CA LEU A 146 -35.77 6.03 18.24
C LEU A 146 -36.28 7.46 18.06
N ASN A 147 -37.58 7.66 17.83
CA ASN A 147 -38.18 9.00 17.75
C ASN A 147 -38.05 9.80 19.06
N ARG A 148 -37.75 9.16 20.19
CA ARG A 148 -37.50 9.85 21.48
C ARG A 148 -36.06 10.32 21.64
N VAL A 149 -35.15 9.92 20.75
CA VAL A 149 -33.72 10.25 20.84
C VAL A 149 -33.46 11.52 20.04
N GLU A 150 -33.20 12.63 20.74
CA GLU A 150 -33.00 13.94 20.13
C GLU A 150 -31.80 14.00 19.16
N ALA A 151 -30.75 13.21 19.43
CA ALA A 151 -29.54 13.15 18.60
C ALA A 151 -29.78 12.60 17.18
N ILE A 152 -30.91 11.93 16.94
CA ILE A 152 -31.24 11.35 15.64
C ILE A 152 -31.86 12.42 14.74
N GLU A 153 -31.31 12.57 13.54
CA GLU A 153 -31.92 13.35 12.47
C GLU A 153 -32.88 12.49 11.65
N ARG A 154 -32.41 11.31 11.23
CA ARG A 154 -33.15 10.37 10.39
C ARG A 154 -32.71 8.94 10.66
N PHE A 155 -33.60 7.97 10.46
CA PHE A 155 -33.23 6.57 10.45
C PHE A 155 -34.02 5.80 9.39
N GLU A 156 -33.47 4.67 8.96
CA GLU A 156 -34.14 3.68 8.12
C GLU A 156 -34.10 2.31 8.79
N LEU A 157 -35.17 1.54 8.59
CA LEU A 157 -35.31 0.19 9.09
C LEU A 157 -34.99 -0.80 7.98
N TRP A 158 -34.02 -1.67 8.20
CA TRP A 158 -33.52 -2.64 7.24
C TRP A 158 -33.77 -4.07 7.74
N GLY A 159 -33.68 -5.03 6.81
CA GLY A 159 -33.62 -6.44 7.12
C GLY A 159 -32.23 -6.99 6.82
N GLN A 160 -31.74 -7.93 7.61
CA GLN A 160 -30.46 -8.58 7.40
C GLN A 160 -30.55 -10.04 7.85
N LYS A 161 -30.16 -10.95 6.96
CA LYS A 161 -30.01 -12.39 7.25
C LYS A 161 -28.87 -12.95 6.43
N ASP A 162 -28.30 -14.03 6.91
CA ASP A 162 -27.33 -14.80 6.13
C ASP A 162 -28.04 -15.86 5.29
N GLY A 163 -27.53 -16.06 4.08
CA GLY A 163 -28.07 -16.98 3.10
C GLY A 163 -26.99 -17.74 2.37
N PHE A 164 -27.41 -18.68 1.53
CA PHE A 164 -26.52 -19.43 0.65
C PHE A 164 -27.05 -19.37 -0.77
N ARG A 165 -26.13 -19.24 -1.74
CA ARG A 165 -26.47 -19.55 -3.13
C ARG A 165 -26.60 -21.06 -3.28
N VAL A 166 -27.64 -21.53 -3.96
CA VAL A 166 -27.77 -22.92 -4.41
C VAL A 166 -27.33 -22.97 -5.87
N ARG A 167 -26.27 -23.72 -6.16
CA ARG A 167 -25.75 -23.92 -7.51
C ARG A 167 -26.61 -24.91 -8.30
N PRO A 168 -26.48 -24.96 -9.64
CA PRO A 168 -27.23 -25.92 -10.47
C PRO A 168 -27.00 -27.39 -10.11
N ASP A 169 -25.85 -27.73 -9.54
CA ASP A 169 -25.51 -29.07 -9.04
C ASP A 169 -26.09 -29.38 -7.64
N GLY A 170 -26.84 -28.45 -7.05
CA GLY A 170 -27.42 -28.56 -5.71
C GLY A 170 -26.45 -28.23 -4.58
N SER A 171 -25.19 -27.92 -4.87
CA SER A 171 -24.22 -27.50 -3.86
C SER A 171 -24.50 -26.08 -3.37
N LEU A 172 -24.08 -25.78 -2.14
CA LEU A 172 -24.19 -24.44 -1.55
C LEU A 172 -22.92 -23.62 -1.83
N SER A 173 -23.06 -22.29 -1.79
CA SER A 173 -21.91 -21.38 -1.77
C SER A 173 -20.95 -21.74 -0.63
N PRO A 174 -19.64 -21.50 -0.80
CA PRO A 174 -18.61 -21.95 0.14
C PRO A 174 -18.63 -21.14 1.44
N SER A 175 -19.07 -19.88 1.36
CA SER A 175 -19.39 -19.04 2.50
C SER A 175 -20.88 -18.69 2.49
N ASP A 176 -21.35 -18.31 3.66
CA ASP A 176 -22.56 -17.52 3.80
C ASP A 176 -22.44 -16.20 3.03
N ILE A 177 -23.60 -15.72 2.59
CA ILE A 177 -23.78 -14.47 1.87
C ILE A 177 -24.76 -13.65 2.67
N THR A 178 -24.35 -12.49 3.13
CA THR A 178 -25.24 -11.58 3.85
C THR A 178 -26.24 -10.99 2.85
N VAL A 179 -27.52 -11.04 3.18
CA VAL A 179 -28.61 -10.50 2.38
C VAL A 179 -29.27 -9.37 3.15
N ILE A 180 -29.23 -8.16 2.58
CA ILE A 180 -29.80 -6.95 3.16
C ILE A 180 -31.05 -6.53 2.38
N GLY A 181 -32.15 -6.42 3.11
CA GLY A 181 -33.41 -5.83 2.64
C GLY A 181 -33.43 -4.33 2.91
N LEU A 182 -33.32 -3.52 1.86
CA LEU A 182 -33.32 -2.05 1.94
C LEU A 182 -34.65 -1.43 1.48
N PRO A 183 -35.05 -0.27 2.02
CA PRO A 183 -36.08 0.56 1.38
C PRO A 183 -35.65 0.88 -0.06
N ALA A 184 -36.59 0.78 -1.02
CA ALA A 184 -36.25 0.94 -2.43
C ALA A 184 -35.84 2.37 -2.81
N ASP A 185 -36.26 3.34 -2.02
CA ASP A 185 -35.96 4.77 -2.11
C ASP A 185 -34.89 5.22 -1.10
N THR A 186 -34.11 4.26 -0.55
CA THR A 186 -33.05 4.57 0.41
C THR A 186 -32.09 5.62 -0.13
N SER A 187 -31.77 6.59 0.70
CA SER A 187 -30.70 7.57 0.42
C SER A 187 -29.50 7.39 1.35
N LEU A 188 -29.61 6.46 2.31
CA LEU A 188 -28.52 6.05 3.21
C LEU A 188 -27.52 5.11 2.53
N VAL A 189 -27.88 4.53 1.38
CA VAL A 189 -26.97 3.72 0.56
C VAL A 189 -26.88 4.33 -0.83
N ARG A 190 -25.68 4.76 -1.24
CA ARG A 190 -25.38 5.29 -2.58
C ARG A 190 -24.33 4.43 -3.25
N PRO A 191 -24.75 3.35 -3.90
CA PRO A 191 -23.82 2.36 -4.38
C PRO A 191 -23.05 2.83 -5.60
N TRP A 192 -21.76 2.48 -5.66
CA TRP A 192 -21.02 2.56 -6.90
C TRP A 192 -21.34 1.34 -7.77
N LEU A 193 -22.20 1.54 -8.76
CA LEU A 193 -22.51 0.55 -9.78
C LEU A 193 -21.28 0.26 -10.64
N VAL A 194 -20.87 -1.00 -10.67
CA VAL A 194 -19.85 -1.54 -11.58
C VAL A 194 -20.52 -1.93 -12.90
N GLN A 195 -21.68 -2.58 -12.82
CA GLN A 195 -22.44 -3.06 -13.98
C GLN A 195 -23.94 -3.11 -13.68
N GLY A 196 -24.78 -2.94 -14.71
CA GLY A 196 -26.23 -3.05 -14.59
C GLY A 196 -26.88 -1.83 -13.93
N ARG A 197 -27.88 -2.05 -13.08
CA ARG A 197 -28.66 -1.01 -12.40
C ARG A 197 -28.86 -1.30 -10.93
N TRP A 198 -29.22 -0.27 -10.16
CA TRP A 198 -29.67 -0.44 -8.78
C TRP A 198 -31.11 -0.96 -8.70
N LEU A 199 -31.55 -1.29 -7.48
CA LEU A 199 -32.90 -1.75 -7.16
C LEU A 199 -33.92 -0.63 -7.45
N LEU A 200 -35.08 -1.01 -8.00
CA LEU A 200 -36.23 -0.13 -8.24
C LEU A 200 -37.39 -0.53 -7.31
N PRO A 201 -38.29 0.39 -6.91
CA PRO A 201 -39.40 0.08 -6.00
C PRO A 201 -40.33 -1.07 -6.40
N GLY A 202 -40.45 -1.35 -7.70
CA GLY A 202 -41.27 -2.46 -8.21
C GLY A 202 -40.55 -3.81 -8.31
N ASP A 203 -39.26 -3.88 -7.97
CA ASP A 203 -38.50 -5.14 -8.05
C ASP A 203 -38.89 -6.09 -6.91
N GLU A 204 -39.53 -7.21 -7.24
CA GLU A 204 -39.84 -8.28 -6.27
C GLU A 204 -38.80 -9.40 -6.28
N ASP A 205 -38.42 -9.90 -7.46
CA ASP A 205 -37.46 -11.00 -7.63
C ASP A 205 -36.12 -10.51 -8.22
N ALA A 206 -35.68 -9.32 -7.82
CA ALA A 206 -34.41 -8.76 -8.26
C ALA A 206 -33.43 -8.58 -7.10
N VAL A 207 -32.16 -8.82 -7.39
CA VAL A 207 -31.05 -8.68 -6.46
C VAL A 207 -29.90 -7.91 -7.08
N VAL A 208 -29.19 -7.14 -6.26
CA VAL A 208 -27.90 -6.54 -6.61
C VAL A 208 -26.84 -7.20 -5.76
N ILE A 209 -25.76 -7.66 -6.39
CA ILE A 209 -24.66 -8.35 -5.70
C ILE A 209 -23.43 -7.45 -5.64
N ASN A 210 -22.57 -7.62 -4.64
CA ASN A 210 -21.28 -6.92 -4.62
C ASN A 210 -20.17 -7.74 -5.31
N THR A 211 -19.00 -7.12 -5.53
CA THR A 211 -17.85 -7.79 -6.14
C THR A 211 -17.30 -8.96 -5.32
N ASP A 212 -17.54 -9.02 -4.00
CA ASP A 212 -17.14 -10.16 -3.18
C ASP A 212 -17.95 -11.42 -3.48
N VAL A 213 -19.24 -11.27 -3.83
CA VAL A 213 -20.05 -12.39 -4.31
C VAL A 213 -19.47 -12.91 -5.63
N LEU A 214 -19.08 -12.02 -6.54
CA LEU A 214 -18.48 -12.40 -7.82
C LEU A 214 -17.10 -13.07 -7.65
N ALA A 215 -16.31 -12.63 -6.68
CA ALA A 215 -15.03 -13.26 -6.36
C ALA A 215 -15.21 -14.70 -5.81
N ALA A 216 -16.28 -14.94 -5.06
CA ALA A 216 -16.61 -16.27 -4.53
C ALA A 216 -17.33 -17.17 -5.56
N GLU A 217 -18.16 -16.58 -6.43
CA GLU A 217 -18.98 -17.23 -7.45
C GLU A 217 -18.74 -16.57 -8.82
N PRO A 218 -17.61 -16.85 -9.50
CA PRO A 218 -17.20 -16.16 -10.72
C PRO A 218 -18.09 -16.42 -11.95
N ASP A 219 -19.02 -17.37 -11.85
CA ASP A 219 -19.97 -17.72 -12.91
C ASP A 219 -21.16 -16.74 -13.02
N LEU A 220 -21.31 -15.84 -12.05
CA LEU A 220 -22.40 -14.86 -11.98
C LEU A 220 -22.17 -13.64 -12.90
N ASP A 221 -23.24 -13.16 -13.51
CA ASP A 221 -23.25 -11.91 -14.29
C ASP A 221 -24.63 -11.22 -14.22
N VAL A 222 -24.69 -9.95 -14.62
CA VAL A 222 -25.93 -9.19 -14.71
C VAL A 222 -26.88 -9.84 -15.73
N GLY A 223 -28.15 -9.96 -15.33
CA GLY A 223 -29.21 -10.62 -16.11
C GLY A 223 -29.39 -12.10 -15.79
N GLN A 224 -28.41 -12.72 -15.12
CA GLN A 224 -28.53 -14.12 -14.72
C GLN A 224 -29.52 -14.33 -13.58
N VAL A 225 -30.01 -15.56 -13.49
CA VAL A 225 -30.91 -16.01 -12.45
C VAL A 225 -30.13 -16.84 -11.43
N ILE A 226 -30.28 -16.49 -10.16
CA ILE A 226 -29.65 -17.18 -9.04
C ILE A 226 -30.70 -17.74 -8.10
N THR A 227 -30.38 -18.86 -7.49
CA THR A 227 -31.22 -19.48 -6.47
C THR A 227 -30.61 -19.20 -5.11
N LEU A 228 -31.35 -18.50 -4.25
CA LEU A 228 -30.93 -18.18 -2.89
C LEU A 228 -31.75 -18.99 -1.88
N LYS A 229 -31.05 -19.56 -0.90
CA LYS A 229 -31.64 -20.21 0.27
C LYS A 229 -31.52 -19.27 1.47
N LEU A 230 -32.66 -18.77 1.95
CA LEU A 230 -32.80 -17.87 3.08
C LEU A 230 -33.69 -18.52 4.13
N GLU A 231 -33.22 -18.65 5.37
CA GLU A 231 -34.02 -19.24 6.48
C GLU A 231 -34.65 -20.60 6.10
N GLY A 232 -33.89 -21.44 5.39
CA GLY A 232 -34.33 -22.76 4.92
C GLY A 232 -35.24 -22.75 3.68
N LYS A 233 -35.76 -21.60 3.24
CA LYS A 233 -36.58 -21.45 2.05
C LYS A 233 -35.73 -21.09 0.84
N THR A 234 -35.97 -21.77 -0.27
CA THR A 234 -35.28 -21.51 -1.52
C THR A 234 -36.16 -20.67 -2.45
N ARG A 235 -35.61 -19.58 -2.98
CA ARG A 235 -36.28 -18.73 -3.98
C ARG A 235 -35.31 -18.33 -5.07
N VAL A 236 -35.88 -17.99 -6.20
CA VAL A 236 -35.16 -17.64 -7.42
C VAL A 236 -35.20 -16.12 -7.59
N TYR A 237 -34.05 -15.52 -7.84
CA TYR A 237 -33.88 -14.07 -8.02
C TYR A 237 -33.05 -13.80 -9.28
N ARG A 238 -33.23 -12.64 -9.86
CA ARG A 238 -32.44 -12.18 -11.01
C ARG A 238 -31.44 -11.12 -10.58
N VAL A 239 -30.19 -11.30 -10.96
CA VAL A 239 -29.13 -10.31 -10.75
C VAL A 239 -29.37 -9.14 -11.71
N VAL A 240 -29.66 -7.95 -11.17
CA VAL A 240 -29.92 -6.75 -12.00
C VAL A 240 -28.77 -5.74 -11.98
N GLY A 241 -27.82 -5.91 -11.06
CA GLY A 241 -26.63 -5.08 -10.98
C GLY A 241 -25.53 -5.69 -10.14
N ILE A 242 -24.33 -5.16 -10.33
CA ILE A 242 -23.14 -5.47 -9.55
C ILE A 242 -22.58 -4.16 -9.01
N VAL A 243 -22.27 -4.12 -7.72
CA VAL A 243 -21.72 -2.95 -7.01
C VAL A 243 -20.35 -3.26 -6.42
N SER A 244 -19.56 -2.23 -6.11
CA SER A 244 -18.26 -2.39 -5.45
C SER A 244 -18.39 -3.10 -4.09
N SER A 245 -17.31 -3.68 -3.56
CA SER A 245 -17.28 -4.21 -2.18
C SER A 245 -17.34 -3.10 -1.13
N GLN A 246 -17.82 -3.45 0.07
CA GLN A 246 -17.87 -2.60 1.27
C GLN A 246 -16.91 -3.09 2.37
N LEU A 247 -15.97 -4.00 2.06
CA LEU A 247 -15.11 -4.66 3.06
C LEU A 247 -15.86 -5.51 4.11
N GLU A 248 -17.14 -5.82 3.87
CA GLU A 248 -17.97 -6.65 4.74
C GLU A 248 -18.14 -8.10 4.22
N GLY A 249 -17.53 -8.43 3.08
CA GLY A 249 -17.63 -9.75 2.45
C GLY A 249 -18.80 -9.87 1.45
N PRO A 250 -19.17 -11.11 1.06
CA PRO A 250 -20.21 -11.35 0.06
C PRO A 250 -21.57 -10.79 0.50
N LEU A 251 -22.09 -9.83 -0.27
CA LEU A 251 -23.29 -9.08 0.07
C LEU A 251 -24.28 -9.02 -1.09
N ILE A 252 -25.55 -9.28 -0.77
CA ILE A 252 -26.68 -9.16 -1.69
C ILE A 252 -27.68 -8.13 -1.16
N TYR A 253 -28.08 -7.19 -2.00
CA TYR A 253 -29.16 -6.25 -1.72
C TYR A 253 -30.44 -6.67 -2.45
N MET A 254 -31.57 -6.52 -1.77
CA MET A 254 -32.90 -6.61 -2.37
C MET A 254 -33.86 -5.63 -1.69
N ASN A 255 -35.02 -5.42 -2.29
CA ASN A 255 -36.04 -4.58 -1.69
C ASN A 255 -36.57 -5.18 -0.39
N ARG A 256 -36.70 -4.36 0.65
CA ARG A 256 -37.16 -4.75 1.99
C ARG A 256 -38.50 -5.50 1.98
N PRO A 257 -39.55 -5.07 1.25
CA PRO A 257 -40.79 -5.83 1.18
C PRO A 257 -40.63 -7.24 0.57
N ALA A 258 -39.76 -7.40 -0.41
CA ALA A 258 -39.45 -8.71 -1.00
C ALA A 258 -38.65 -9.57 -0.01
N PHE A 259 -37.64 -8.99 0.63
CA PHE A 259 -36.84 -9.63 1.67
C PHE A 259 -37.70 -10.18 2.81
N LEU A 260 -38.54 -9.34 3.42
CA LEU A 260 -39.35 -9.73 4.57
C LEU A 260 -40.35 -10.85 4.22
N ARG A 261 -40.93 -10.82 3.01
CA ARG A 261 -41.75 -11.92 2.47
C ARG A 261 -40.96 -13.21 2.26
N ALA A 262 -39.69 -13.10 1.86
CA ALA A 262 -38.82 -14.25 1.64
C ALA A 262 -38.47 -14.96 2.96
N VAL A 263 -38.15 -14.19 4.01
CA VAL A 263 -37.79 -14.73 5.34
C VAL A 263 -39.02 -15.02 6.21
N GLY A 264 -40.19 -14.43 5.89
CA GLY A 264 -41.42 -14.60 6.66
C GLY A 264 -41.48 -13.73 7.93
N GLU A 265 -40.81 -12.58 7.91
CA GLU A 265 -40.75 -11.63 9.03
C GLU A 265 -41.39 -10.28 8.65
N GLU A 266 -42.56 -10.32 8.02
CA GLU A 266 -43.27 -9.09 7.63
C GLU A 266 -43.54 -8.18 8.82
N GLY A 267 -43.32 -6.88 8.64
CA GLY A 267 -43.50 -5.88 9.70
C GLY A 267 -42.37 -5.78 10.73
N THR A 268 -41.30 -6.56 10.62
CA THR A 268 -40.13 -6.47 11.51
C THR A 268 -38.96 -5.72 10.89
N ALA A 269 -37.95 -5.41 11.70
CA ALA A 269 -36.62 -5.02 11.26
C ALA A 269 -35.57 -5.65 12.18
N SER A 270 -34.43 -6.02 11.61
CA SER A 270 -33.29 -6.59 12.34
C SER A 270 -32.08 -5.65 12.35
N THR A 271 -32.07 -4.64 11.48
CA THR A 271 -30.99 -3.66 11.37
C THR A 271 -31.59 -2.26 11.26
N VAL A 272 -30.94 -1.28 11.88
CA VAL A 272 -31.32 0.14 11.78
C VAL A 272 -30.10 0.94 11.35
N ALA A 273 -30.25 1.75 10.30
CA ALA A 273 -29.27 2.73 9.89
C ALA A 273 -29.73 4.12 10.36
N ILE A 274 -28.86 4.87 11.04
CA ILE A 274 -29.20 6.13 11.71
C ILE A 274 -28.23 7.23 11.26
N VAL A 275 -28.78 8.40 10.94
CA VAL A 275 -28.08 9.66 10.72
C VAL A 275 -28.23 10.51 11.97
N THR A 276 -27.11 10.96 12.52
CA THR A 276 -27.07 11.84 13.69
C THR A 276 -27.06 13.30 13.25
N ARG A 277 -27.60 14.19 14.10
CA ARG A 277 -27.59 15.65 13.82
C ARG A 277 -26.19 16.26 13.85
N GLU A 278 -25.32 15.68 14.66
CA GLU A 278 -23.91 16.04 14.78
C GLU A 278 -23.05 14.85 14.32
N HIS A 279 -22.06 15.11 13.48
CA HIS A 279 -21.17 14.09 12.90
C HIS A 279 -19.80 14.01 13.58
N THR A 280 -19.62 14.65 14.74
CA THR A 280 -18.36 14.54 15.50
C THR A 280 -18.30 13.19 16.22
N GLU A 281 -17.10 12.66 16.41
CA GLU A 281 -16.88 11.35 17.06
C GLU A 281 -17.49 11.33 18.47
N GLU A 282 -17.26 12.37 19.28
CA GLU A 282 -17.84 12.51 20.62
C GLU A 282 -19.38 12.58 20.61
N ALA A 283 -19.98 13.19 19.57
CA ALA A 283 -21.43 13.24 19.45
C ALA A 283 -22.01 11.89 19.03
N GLN A 284 -21.34 11.18 18.11
CA GLN A 284 -21.73 9.83 17.71
C GLN A 284 -21.64 8.85 18.88
N GLU A 285 -20.61 8.93 19.72
CA GLU A 285 -20.49 8.11 20.93
C GLU A 285 -21.63 8.37 21.93
N ARG A 286 -21.97 9.64 22.16
CA ARG A 286 -23.14 10.01 22.98
C ARG A 286 -24.44 9.49 22.36
N ALA A 287 -24.58 9.56 21.03
CA ALA A 287 -25.73 9.03 20.31
C ALA A 287 -25.83 7.51 20.42
N VAL A 288 -24.70 6.76 20.37
CA VAL A 288 -24.68 5.30 20.64
C VAL A 288 -25.33 5.00 21.98
N GLN A 289 -24.89 5.66 23.06
CA GLN A 289 -25.41 5.43 24.40
C GLN A 289 -26.90 5.78 24.51
N ALA A 290 -27.33 6.89 23.90
CA ALA A 290 -28.72 7.32 23.91
C ALA A 290 -29.63 6.35 23.13
N VAL A 291 -29.20 5.90 21.95
CA VAL A 291 -29.89 4.90 21.12
C VAL A 291 -30.01 3.58 21.86
N GLU A 292 -28.92 3.11 22.46
CA GLU A 292 -28.88 1.86 23.21
C GLU A 292 -29.84 1.89 24.41
N ALA A 293 -29.85 3.00 25.17
CA ALA A 293 -30.76 3.19 26.29
C ALA A 293 -32.23 3.24 25.85
N ALA A 294 -32.54 3.95 24.76
CA ALA A 294 -33.91 4.06 24.24
C ALA A 294 -34.46 2.72 23.73
N LEU A 295 -33.62 1.91 23.09
CA LEU A 295 -34.00 0.56 22.64
C LEU A 295 -34.22 -0.37 23.84
N ARG A 296 -33.30 -0.36 24.83
CA ARG A 296 -33.42 -1.19 26.04
C ARG A 296 -34.63 -0.85 26.89
N ALA A 297 -35.03 0.42 26.95
CA ALA A 297 -36.22 0.85 27.69
C ALA A 297 -37.51 0.19 27.17
N GLU A 298 -37.56 -0.17 25.89
CA GLU A 298 -38.67 -0.90 25.26
C GLU A 298 -38.41 -2.42 25.22
N GLY A 299 -37.38 -2.91 25.90
CA GLY A 299 -37.00 -4.33 25.89
C GLY A 299 -36.40 -4.81 24.56
N ILE A 300 -35.89 -3.91 23.73
CA ILE A 300 -35.14 -4.25 22.52
C ILE A 300 -33.66 -4.30 22.90
N HIS A 301 -33.00 -5.41 22.59
CA HIS A 301 -31.59 -5.61 22.88
C HIS A 301 -30.77 -5.54 21.59
N PRO A 302 -30.00 -4.46 21.38
CA PRO A 302 -29.00 -4.41 20.32
C PRO A 302 -27.98 -5.53 20.51
N ALA A 303 -27.68 -6.26 19.43
CA ALA A 303 -26.54 -7.18 19.40
C ALA A 303 -25.23 -6.39 19.27
N GLN A 304 -25.25 -5.37 18.42
CA GLN A 304 -24.11 -4.51 18.16
C GLN A 304 -24.58 -3.14 17.69
N ILE A 305 -23.89 -2.08 18.13
CA ILE A 305 -24.01 -0.74 17.56
C ILE A 305 -22.64 -0.37 17.05
N THR A 306 -22.50 -0.16 15.75
CA THR A 306 -21.26 0.26 15.12
C THR A 306 -21.40 1.69 14.61
N THR A 307 -20.43 2.53 14.95
CA THR A 307 -20.27 3.83 14.29
C THR A 307 -19.60 3.61 12.93
N HIS A 308 -19.85 4.52 12.00
CA HIS A 308 -19.17 4.51 10.71
C HIS A 308 -17.64 4.58 10.87
N ALA A 309 -17.16 5.38 11.83
CA ALA A 309 -15.74 5.47 12.18
C ALA A 309 -15.16 4.16 12.71
N ALA A 310 -15.89 3.43 13.57
CA ALA A 310 -15.43 2.16 14.13
C ALA A 310 -15.26 1.08 13.05
N LEU A 311 -16.10 1.08 12.02
CA LEU A 311 -16.02 0.13 10.90
C LEU A 311 -14.67 0.23 10.14
N LEU A 312 -14.03 1.40 10.16
CA LEU A 312 -12.77 1.67 9.48
C LEU A 312 -11.54 1.49 10.34
N SER A 313 -11.69 1.64 11.65
CA SER A 313 -10.58 1.54 12.59
C SER A 313 -9.78 0.23 12.46
N ALA A 314 -10.45 -0.89 12.16
CA ALA A 314 -9.81 -2.19 12.02
C ALA A 314 -8.99 -2.33 10.70
N PRO A 315 -9.56 -2.06 9.51
CA PRO A 315 -8.78 -1.95 8.27
C PRO A 315 -7.62 -0.94 8.40
N ASP A 316 -7.87 0.25 8.94
CA ASP A 316 -6.88 1.32 9.07
C ASP A 316 -5.68 0.90 9.94
N TYR A 317 -5.93 0.19 11.04
CA TYR A 317 -4.87 -0.34 11.89
C TYR A 317 -3.99 -1.34 11.14
N LEU A 318 -4.58 -2.33 10.46
CA LEU A 318 -3.83 -3.33 9.69
C LEU A 318 -2.99 -2.69 8.57
N PHE A 319 -3.56 -1.70 7.88
CA PHE A 319 -2.83 -0.95 6.86
C PHE A 319 -1.71 -0.10 7.45
N SER A 320 -1.93 0.54 8.58
CA SER A 320 -0.89 1.33 9.27
C SER A 320 0.30 0.46 9.66
N VAL A 321 0.04 -0.77 10.14
CA VAL A 321 1.09 -1.77 10.43
C VAL A 321 1.84 -2.16 9.16
N LEU A 322 1.14 -2.42 8.05
CA LEU A 322 1.77 -2.74 6.75
C LEU A 322 2.65 -1.60 6.25
N VAL A 323 2.14 -0.36 6.28
CA VAL A 323 2.87 0.86 5.89
C VAL A 323 4.10 1.05 6.77
N ALA A 324 3.97 0.90 8.10
CA ALA A 324 5.10 0.99 9.02
C ALA A 324 6.17 -0.06 8.74
N PHE A 325 5.77 -1.31 8.46
CA PHE A 325 6.68 -2.38 8.09
C PHE A 325 7.44 -2.08 6.79
N LEU A 326 6.74 -1.61 5.75
CA LEU A 326 7.36 -1.26 4.47
C LEU A 326 8.30 -0.04 4.60
N MET A 327 7.94 0.95 5.43
CA MET A 327 8.81 2.08 5.76
C MET A 327 10.08 1.63 6.50
N LEU A 328 9.95 0.69 7.45
CA LEU A 328 11.10 0.11 8.13
C LEU A 328 12.04 -0.61 7.15
N MET A 329 11.48 -1.39 6.22
CA MET A 329 12.25 -2.06 5.17
C MET A 329 12.98 -1.05 4.27
N ALA A 330 12.30 0.03 3.86
CA ALA A 330 12.93 1.12 3.11
C ALA A 330 14.05 1.79 3.89
N GLY A 331 13.87 1.99 5.21
CA GLY A 331 14.91 2.51 6.11
C GLY A 331 16.14 1.61 6.17
N ILE A 332 15.96 0.30 6.32
CA ILE A 332 17.06 -0.67 6.31
C ILE A 332 17.81 -0.64 4.99
N LEU A 333 17.10 -0.65 3.85
CA LEU A 333 17.73 -0.55 2.53
C LEU A 333 18.47 0.78 2.33
N THR A 334 17.95 1.86 2.90
CA THR A 334 18.61 3.17 2.90
C THR A 334 19.95 3.09 3.65
N VAL A 335 19.99 2.45 4.82
CA VAL A 335 21.25 2.24 5.58
C VAL A 335 22.24 1.40 4.79
N VAL A 336 21.79 0.34 4.12
CA VAL A 336 22.64 -0.47 3.23
C VAL A 336 23.20 0.39 2.08
N GLY A 337 22.36 1.24 1.49
CA GLY A 337 22.77 2.21 0.48
C GLY A 337 23.81 3.21 0.98
N VAL A 338 23.65 3.74 2.19
CA VAL A 338 24.63 4.63 2.86
C VAL A 338 25.98 3.95 2.97
N LEU A 339 26.03 2.70 3.48
CA LEU A 339 27.27 1.95 3.66
C LEU A 339 27.94 1.66 2.31
N GLY A 340 27.16 1.25 1.30
CA GLY A 340 27.65 1.01 -0.05
C GLY A 340 28.23 2.27 -0.69
N LEU A 341 27.55 3.42 -0.53
CA LEU A 341 28.00 4.70 -1.04
C LEU A 341 29.27 5.19 -0.33
N THR A 342 29.32 5.10 1.00
CA THR A 342 30.51 5.46 1.78
C THR A 342 31.72 4.61 1.39
N GLY A 343 31.55 3.29 1.25
CA GLY A 343 32.62 2.39 0.83
C GLY A 343 33.10 2.69 -0.60
N MET A 344 32.17 2.96 -1.51
CA MET A 344 32.48 3.34 -2.89
C MET A 344 33.31 4.64 -2.94
N LEU A 345 32.88 5.68 -2.22
CA LEU A 345 33.58 6.97 -2.18
C LEU A 345 34.95 6.86 -1.49
N SER A 346 35.05 6.09 -0.40
CA SER A 346 36.32 5.90 0.31
C SER A 346 37.38 5.23 -0.56
N LEU A 347 37.00 4.15 -1.26
CA LEU A 347 37.90 3.51 -2.22
C LEU A 347 38.23 4.43 -3.39
N GLY A 348 37.24 5.19 -3.88
CA GLY A 348 37.44 6.17 -4.96
C GLY A 348 38.47 7.25 -4.59
N VAL A 349 38.47 7.73 -3.35
CA VAL A 349 39.47 8.68 -2.84
C VAL A 349 40.85 8.04 -2.78
N LEU A 350 40.97 6.83 -2.25
CA LEU A 350 42.25 6.11 -2.13
C LEU A 350 42.88 5.85 -3.50
N GLU A 351 42.09 5.39 -4.46
CA GLU A 351 42.56 5.11 -5.82
C GLU A 351 42.98 6.39 -6.58
N ARG A 352 42.46 7.55 -6.17
CA ARG A 352 42.76 8.87 -6.78
C ARG A 352 43.72 9.70 -5.94
N GLN A 353 44.38 9.10 -4.94
CA GLN A 353 45.29 9.81 -4.04
C GLN A 353 46.38 10.60 -4.78
N ARG A 354 46.94 10.04 -5.87
CA ARG A 354 47.94 10.74 -6.70
C ARG A 354 47.36 11.96 -7.43
N GLU A 355 46.15 11.84 -7.98
CA GLU A 355 45.45 12.98 -8.62
C GLU A 355 45.21 14.11 -7.59
N ILE A 356 44.78 13.75 -6.38
CA ILE A 356 44.53 14.70 -5.28
C ILE A 356 45.84 15.36 -4.82
N ALA A 357 46.93 14.61 -4.71
CA ALA A 357 48.25 15.15 -4.35
C ALA A 357 48.76 16.16 -5.39
N VAL A 358 48.62 15.86 -6.69
CA VAL A 358 48.97 16.78 -7.77
C VAL A 358 48.11 18.05 -7.73
N MET A 359 46.80 17.92 -7.53
CA MET A 359 45.92 19.09 -7.40
C MET A 359 46.34 19.99 -6.24
N ARG A 360 46.75 19.43 -5.09
CA ARG A 360 47.27 20.21 -3.95
C ARG A 360 48.60 20.87 -4.26
N ALA A 361 49.49 20.18 -4.98
CA ALA A 361 50.79 20.73 -5.40
C ALA A 361 50.63 21.95 -6.33
N VAL A 362 49.57 21.96 -7.16
CA VAL A 362 49.23 23.08 -8.06
C VAL A 362 48.38 24.16 -7.36
N GLY A 363 48.10 24.02 -6.05
CA GLY A 363 47.47 25.05 -5.23
C GLY A 363 45.97 24.87 -4.96
N ALA A 364 45.38 23.69 -5.21
CA ALA A 364 43.99 23.43 -4.84
C ALA A 364 43.81 23.49 -3.31
N SER A 365 42.81 24.23 -2.85
CA SER A 365 42.47 24.33 -1.43
C SER A 365 41.85 23.03 -0.89
N ASN A 366 41.99 22.80 0.41
CA ASN A 366 41.31 21.70 1.11
C ASN A 366 39.78 21.75 0.90
N SER A 367 39.20 22.95 0.89
CA SER A 367 37.77 23.15 0.62
C SER A 367 37.37 22.74 -0.81
N ALA A 368 38.24 22.92 -1.81
CA ALA A 368 37.98 22.50 -3.17
C ALA A 368 37.93 20.96 -3.29
N ILE A 369 38.84 20.26 -2.61
CA ILE A 369 38.87 18.78 -2.57
C ILE A 369 37.64 18.23 -1.83
N PHE A 370 37.30 18.82 -0.68
CA PHE A 370 36.10 18.44 0.07
C PHE A 370 34.83 18.61 -0.77
N ARG A 371 34.66 19.77 -1.41
CA ARG A 371 33.51 20.05 -2.30
C ARG A 371 33.47 19.11 -3.50
N MET A 372 34.62 18.68 -4.02
CA MET A 372 34.68 17.71 -5.12
C MET A 372 34.05 16.37 -4.71
N VAL A 373 34.45 15.82 -3.55
CA VAL A 373 33.90 14.55 -3.03
C VAL A 373 32.42 14.69 -2.68
N LEU A 374 32.01 15.85 -2.15
CA LEU A 374 30.62 16.14 -1.83
C LEU A 374 29.74 16.20 -3.09
N LEU A 375 30.21 16.87 -4.15
CA LEU A 375 29.49 16.93 -5.42
C LEU A 375 29.41 15.55 -6.07
N GLU A 376 30.45 14.73 -5.93
CA GLU A 376 30.45 13.35 -6.38
C GLU A 376 29.33 12.54 -5.72
N SER A 377 29.17 12.62 -4.40
CA SER A 377 28.08 11.93 -3.71
C SER A 377 26.71 12.50 -4.05
N LEU A 378 26.58 13.83 -4.13
CA LEU A 378 25.32 14.49 -4.49
C LEU A 378 24.83 14.09 -5.88
N THR A 379 25.74 13.89 -6.85
CA THR A 379 25.35 13.40 -8.18
C THR A 379 24.77 12.00 -8.13
N LEU A 380 25.30 11.14 -7.25
CA LEU A 380 24.78 9.79 -7.03
C LEU A 380 23.43 9.81 -6.32
N GLY A 381 23.27 10.69 -5.32
CA GLY A 381 21.98 10.93 -4.67
C GLY A 381 20.91 11.41 -5.64
N ALA A 382 21.23 12.40 -6.47
CA ALA A 382 20.32 12.93 -7.48
C ALA A 382 19.93 11.86 -8.51
N LEU A 383 20.90 11.07 -8.99
CA LEU A 383 20.63 9.97 -9.91
C LEU A 383 19.75 8.90 -9.27
N SER A 384 20.02 8.55 -8.01
CA SER A 384 19.18 7.64 -7.25
C SER A 384 17.77 8.17 -7.01
N TRP A 385 17.61 9.48 -6.87
CA TRP A 385 16.30 10.11 -6.74
C TRP A 385 15.48 9.95 -8.02
N VAL A 386 16.07 10.28 -9.18
CA VAL A 386 15.42 10.13 -10.49
C VAL A 386 15.08 8.67 -10.77
N LEU A 387 16.04 7.75 -10.57
CA LEU A 387 15.82 6.33 -10.82
C LEU A 387 14.81 5.72 -9.83
N GLY A 388 14.87 6.12 -8.56
CA GLY A 388 13.92 5.68 -7.55
C GLY A 388 12.50 6.14 -7.86
N ALA A 389 12.34 7.39 -8.31
CA ALA A 389 11.05 7.94 -8.76
C ALA A 389 10.51 7.23 -10.01
N ALA A 390 11.38 6.90 -10.98
CA ALA A 390 10.97 6.16 -12.17
C ALA A 390 10.57 4.72 -11.84
N ALA A 391 11.33 4.05 -10.96
CA ALA A 391 11.07 2.67 -10.53
C ALA A 391 9.88 2.56 -9.56
N SER A 392 9.55 3.63 -8.82
CA SER A 392 8.42 3.61 -7.88
C SER A 392 7.06 3.52 -8.57
N LEU A 393 6.92 4.01 -9.81
CA LEU A 393 5.66 3.96 -10.55
C LEU A 393 5.20 2.52 -10.86
N PRO A 394 5.97 1.68 -11.58
CA PRO A 394 5.56 0.30 -11.82
C PRO A 394 5.46 -0.50 -10.50
N LEU A 395 6.33 -0.21 -9.53
CA LEU A 395 6.29 -0.86 -8.22
C LEU A 395 5.00 -0.53 -7.46
N SER A 396 4.59 0.75 -7.42
CA SER A 396 3.38 1.18 -6.73
C SER A 396 2.12 0.65 -7.40
N LEU A 397 2.07 0.60 -8.73
CA LEU A 397 0.95 -0.04 -9.45
C LEU A 397 0.82 -1.53 -9.09
N ALA A 398 1.94 -2.27 -9.10
CA ALA A 398 1.96 -3.67 -8.70
C ALA A 398 1.56 -3.86 -7.22
N MET A 399 2.05 -3.00 -6.33
CA MET A 399 1.70 -3.03 -4.91
C MET A 399 0.23 -2.72 -4.68
N SER A 400 -0.32 -1.69 -5.33
CA SER A 400 -1.75 -1.35 -5.21
C SER A 400 -2.66 -2.46 -5.71
N GLN A 401 -2.28 -3.18 -6.78
CA GLN A 401 -3.03 -4.36 -7.23
C GLN A 401 -2.96 -5.50 -6.21
N VAL A 402 -1.76 -5.91 -5.80
CA VAL A 402 -1.59 -7.03 -4.85
C VAL A 402 -2.24 -6.73 -3.50
N VAL A 403 -2.05 -5.52 -2.98
CA VAL A 403 -2.65 -5.10 -1.71
C VAL A 403 -4.17 -4.98 -1.85
N GLY A 404 -4.66 -4.36 -2.93
CA GLY A 404 -6.11 -4.27 -3.18
C GLY A 404 -6.77 -5.63 -3.24
N ASP A 405 -6.24 -6.55 -4.04
CA ASP A 405 -6.82 -7.88 -4.23
C ASP A 405 -6.72 -8.76 -2.97
N ARG A 406 -5.59 -8.70 -2.24
CA ARG A 406 -5.34 -9.59 -1.10
C ARG A 406 -5.88 -9.06 0.23
N PHE A 407 -5.95 -7.75 0.42
CA PHE A 407 -6.43 -7.14 1.67
C PHE A 407 -7.87 -6.63 1.57
N ILE A 408 -8.25 -6.01 0.44
CA ILE A 408 -9.56 -5.33 0.27
C ILE A 408 -10.48 -6.12 -0.68
N ARG A 409 -9.96 -7.12 -1.39
CA ARG A 409 -10.66 -7.85 -2.47
C ARG A 409 -11.25 -6.94 -3.56
N THR A 410 -10.69 -5.74 -3.68
CA THR A 410 -11.09 -4.71 -4.63
C THR A 410 -9.83 -3.99 -5.09
N PRO A 411 -9.67 -3.71 -6.40
CA PRO A 411 -8.52 -2.98 -6.89
C PRO A 411 -8.45 -1.58 -6.25
N LEU A 412 -7.31 -1.27 -5.63
CA LEU A 412 -7.05 0.07 -5.10
C LEU A 412 -7.00 1.09 -6.24
N VAL A 413 -7.63 2.25 -6.04
CA VAL A 413 -7.54 3.35 -6.98
C VAL A 413 -6.18 4.02 -6.80
N PHE A 414 -5.32 3.91 -7.81
CA PHE A 414 -4.00 4.51 -7.76
C PHE A 414 -4.06 6.03 -7.57
N SER A 415 -3.36 6.54 -6.56
CA SER A 415 -3.22 7.96 -6.27
C SER A 415 -1.74 8.37 -6.25
N PHE A 416 -1.43 9.42 -7.01
CA PHE A 416 -0.08 9.96 -7.08
C PHE A 416 0.19 10.90 -5.89
N ALA A 417 1.25 10.62 -5.14
CA ALA A 417 1.60 11.31 -3.90
C ALA A 417 2.95 12.03 -4.08
N PRO A 418 2.96 13.33 -4.43
CA PRO A 418 4.20 14.09 -4.66
C PRO A 418 5.06 14.22 -3.40
N GLU A 419 4.44 14.15 -2.22
CA GLU A 419 5.11 14.18 -0.92
C GLU A 419 6.18 13.09 -0.80
N GLY A 420 5.90 11.87 -1.28
CA GLY A 420 6.86 10.77 -1.25
C GLY A 420 8.13 11.07 -2.05
N LEU A 421 7.99 11.74 -3.20
CA LEU A 421 9.13 12.17 -4.02
C LEU A 421 9.97 13.23 -3.33
N LEU A 422 9.33 14.18 -2.64
CA LEU A 422 10.02 15.24 -1.90
C LEU A 422 10.75 14.67 -0.67
N VAL A 423 10.10 13.75 0.06
CA VAL A 423 10.73 13.05 1.18
C VAL A 423 11.92 12.23 0.70
N TRP A 424 11.77 11.49 -0.40
CA TRP A 424 12.90 10.75 -0.97
C TRP A 424 14.03 11.67 -1.44
N LEU A 425 13.73 12.84 -2.01
CA LEU A 425 14.74 13.82 -2.39
C LEU A 425 15.55 14.26 -1.17
N ALA A 426 14.86 14.62 -0.08
CA ALA A 426 15.50 15.02 1.17
C ALA A 426 16.37 13.89 1.75
N VAL A 427 15.85 12.66 1.76
CA VAL A 427 16.59 11.48 2.24
C VAL A 427 17.81 11.18 1.35
N ALA A 428 17.67 11.19 0.02
CA ALA A 428 18.77 10.93 -0.90
C ALA A 428 19.89 11.97 -0.77
N LEU A 429 19.54 13.24 -0.57
CA LEU A 429 20.51 14.30 -0.28
C LEU A 429 21.18 14.08 1.08
N ALA A 430 20.41 13.81 2.14
CA ALA A 430 20.95 13.55 3.48
C ALA A 430 21.90 12.35 3.49
N VAL A 431 21.53 11.26 2.83
CA VAL A 431 22.35 10.06 2.63
C VAL A 431 23.64 10.39 1.89
N SER A 432 23.55 11.14 0.80
CA SER A 432 24.72 11.54 0.00
C SER A 432 25.71 12.39 0.78
N LEU A 433 25.19 13.34 1.57
CA LEU A 433 26.00 14.16 2.47
C LEU A 433 26.65 13.27 3.53
N ALA A 434 25.85 12.49 4.26
CA ALA A 434 26.33 11.61 5.34
C ALA A 434 27.40 10.62 4.86
N SER A 435 27.19 9.97 3.72
CA SER A 435 28.13 9.02 3.14
C SER A 435 29.45 9.65 2.69
N SER A 436 29.44 10.93 2.34
CA SER A 436 30.64 11.63 1.86
C SER A 436 31.50 12.23 2.96
N LEU A 437 30.98 12.41 4.18
CA LEU A 437 31.71 13.07 5.27
C LEU A 437 33.01 12.34 5.63
N LEU A 438 32.93 11.02 5.86
CA LEU A 438 34.09 10.18 6.17
C LEU A 438 35.16 10.20 5.06
N PRO A 439 34.84 9.88 3.79
CA PRO A 439 35.84 9.88 2.72
C PRO A 439 36.37 11.28 2.41
N ALA A 440 35.54 12.31 2.49
CA ALA A 440 35.99 13.68 2.26
C ALA A 440 36.97 14.15 3.35
N TRP A 441 36.75 13.79 4.62
CA TRP A 441 37.73 14.04 5.68
C TRP A 441 39.00 13.21 5.52
N GLY A 442 38.87 11.94 5.11
CA GLY A 442 40.01 11.10 4.76
C GLY A 442 40.90 11.73 3.70
N ALA A 443 40.30 12.30 2.64
CA ALA A 443 41.02 12.98 1.55
C ALA A 443 41.87 14.17 2.02
N LEU A 444 41.44 14.87 3.09
CA LEU A 444 42.18 16.01 3.64
C LEU A 444 43.41 15.60 4.46
N ARG A 445 43.36 14.42 5.08
CA ARG A 445 44.43 13.91 5.96
C ARG A 445 45.56 13.20 5.20
N LEU A 446 45.40 12.93 3.91
CA LEU A 446 46.47 12.38 3.08
C LEU A 446 47.63 13.38 3.04
N SER A 447 48.79 13.00 3.59
CA SER A 447 49.96 13.87 3.62
C SER A 447 50.63 13.89 2.23
N LEU A 448 51.13 15.06 1.81
CA LEU A 448 51.89 15.21 0.56
C LEU A 448 53.17 14.34 0.56
N ARG A 449 53.71 14.01 1.74
CA ARG A 449 54.91 13.17 1.88
C ARG A 449 54.61 11.71 1.58
N ASP A 450 53.48 11.17 2.05
CA ASP A 450 53.13 9.75 1.82
C ASP A 450 52.70 9.46 0.38
N ALA A 451 52.16 10.47 -0.32
CA ALA A 451 51.72 10.32 -1.71
C ALA A 451 52.87 10.38 -2.75
N LEU A 452 54.02 10.96 -2.37
CA LEU A 452 55.22 11.04 -3.22
C LEU A 452 56.30 10.02 -2.84
N ALA A 453 56.24 9.44 -1.63
CA ALA A 453 57.16 8.41 -1.16
C ALA A 453 56.68 6.97 -1.43
N TYR A 454 55.52 6.78 -2.07
CA TYR A 454 55.04 5.45 -2.49
C TYR A 454 55.72 5.03 -3.81
N GLU A 455 57.00 4.67 -3.71
CA GLU A 455 57.72 3.79 -4.64
C GLU A 455 58.36 2.65 -3.85
#